data_AF-A0A1H7ECQ4-F1
#
_entry.id   AF-A0A1H7ECQ4-F1
#
_cell.length_a   1.000
_cell.length_b   1.000
_cell.length_c   1.000
_cell.angle_alpha   90.00
_cell.angle_beta   90.00
_cell.angle_gamma   90.00
#
_symmetry.space_group_name_H-M   'P 1'
#
loop_
_entity.id
_entity.type
_entity.pdbx_description
1 polymer ?
#
loop_
_entity_poly.entity_id
_entity_poly.type
_entity_poly.pdbx_seq_one_letter_code
_entity_poly.pdbx_strand_id
1 'polypeptide(L)'
;MPLTYLLHLEHARLPLHVTDAQDVRRVSVLKATGLVEAEIDPAFDPGGNYRLAQAALVVCITDDGHAEIASMRSRKRGAKISRASAPQPPQPPARPKGPDALAYLHRIAGASFPLRVDNHDEINCIEALKQAGFVDAAISPAFTWKDSSEPQELAIVRRITPLGRAQLKRGR
;
A
#
# COMPACT_ATOMS: atom_id res chain seq x y z
N MET A 1 -6.53 -4.98 -4.06
CA MET A 1 -6.73 -4.88 -5.53
C MET A 1 -6.38 -6.22 -6.18
N PRO A 2 -6.99 -6.63 -7.31
CA PRO A 2 -6.66 -7.91 -7.96
C PRO A 2 -5.20 -7.96 -8.45
N LEU A 3 -4.66 -6.84 -8.94
CA LEU A 3 -3.26 -6.76 -9.40
C LEU A 3 -2.21 -6.90 -8.28
N THR A 4 -2.52 -6.49 -7.04
CA THR A 4 -1.63 -6.78 -5.89
C THR A 4 -1.62 -8.26 -5.53
N TYR A 5 -2.70 -8.98 -5.85
CA TYR A 5 -2.76 -10.43 -5.65
C TYR A 5 -1.90 -11.18 -6.67
N LEU A 6 -1.77 -10.65 -7.90
CA LEU A 6 -0.85 -11.19 -8.91
C LEU A 6 0.62 -11.15 -8.44
N LEU A 7 1.05 -10.08 -7.76
CA LEU A 7 2.38 -9.99 -7.14
C LEU A 7 2.57 -10.97 -5.97
N HIS A 8 1.49 -11.33 -5.29
CA HIS A 8 1.52 -12.34 -4.23
C HIS A 8 1.69 -13.73 -4.84
N LEU A 9 0.96 -14.04 -5.92
CA LEU A 9 1.05 -15.30 -6.66
C LEU A 9 2.45 -15.55 -7.23
N GLU A 10 3.18 -14.51 -7.65
CA GLU A 10 4.57 -14.63 -8.15
C GLU A 10 5.53 -15.27 -7.11
N HIS A 11 5.28 -15.02 -5.83
CA HIS A 11 6.09 -15.57 -4.74
C HIS A 11 5.50 -16.85 -4.13
N ALA A 12 4.30 -17.24 -4.57
CA ALA A 12 3.64 -18.46 -4.14
C ALA A 12 4.17 -19.65 -4.95
N ARG A 13 4.08 -20.84 -4.36
CA ARG A 13 4.31 -22.09 -5.10
C ARG A 13 3.03 -22.45 -5.84
N LEU A 14 3.12 -22.56 -7.16
CA LEU A 14 2.03 -22.99 -8.02
C LEU A 14 2.18 -24.48 -8.37
N PRO A 15 1.06 -25.24 -8.49
CA PRO A 15 -0.32 -24.77 -8.41
C PRO A 15 -0.77 -24.44 -6.97
N LEU A 16 -1.63 -23.42 -6.82
CA LEU A 16 -2.12 -22.92 -5.53
C LEU A 16 -3.64 -23.07 -5.43
N HIS A 17 -4.09 -23.75 -4.38
CA HIS A 17 -5.50 -23.84 -4.03
C HIS A 17 -5.91 -22.63 -3.18
N VAL A 18 -6.93 -21.90 -3.64
CA VAL A 18 -7.45 -20.68 -3.02
C VAL A 18 -8.87 -20.95 -2.55
N THR A 19 -9.13 -20.81 -1.25
CA THR A 19 -10.45 -21.05 -0.64
C THR A 19 -11.04 -19.79 0.02
N ASP A 20 -10.26 -18.72 0.14
CA ASP A 20 -10.78 -17.44 0.66
C ASP A 20 -11.66 -16.77 -0.40
N ALA A 21 -12.87 -16.36 -0.01
CA ALA A 21 -13.85 -15.81 -0.94
C ALA A 21 -13.40 -14.49 -1.62
N GLN A 22 -12.56 -13.69 -0.97
CA GLN A 22 -12.01 -12.47 -1.57
C GLN A 22 -10.90 -12.80 -2.57
N ASP A 23 -10.06 -13.78 -2.25
CA ASP A 23 -9.01 -14.26 -3.14
C ASP A 23 -9.56 -15.02 -4.35
N VAL A 24 -10.58 -15.85 -4.19
CA VAL A 24 -11.29 -16.50 -5.31
C VAL A 24 -11.86 -15.46 -6.29
N ARG A 25 -12.42 -14.36 -5.77
CA ARG A 25 -12.89 -13.24 -6.60
C ARG A 25 -11.73 -12.57 -7.35
N ARG A 26 -10.58 -12.40 -6.71
CA ARG A 26 -9.38 -11.83 -7.36
C ARG A 26 -8.86 -12.74 -8.45
N VAL A 27 -8.79 -14.05 -8.19
CA VAL A 27 -8.44 -15.07 -9.20
C VAL A 27 -9.41 -15.03 -10.38
N SER A 28 -10.71 -14.87 -10.12
CA SER A 28 -11.72 -14.75 -11.18
C SER A 28 -11.45 -13.56 -12.11
N VAL A 29 -11.11 -12.41 -11.54
CA VAL A 29 -10.76 -11.22 -12.32
C VAL A 29 -9.46 -11.45 -13.09
N LEU A 30 -8.41 -11.97 -12.44
CA LEU A 30 -7.12 -12.22 -13.08
C LEU A 30 -7.22 -13.21 -14.25
N LYS A 31 -8.05 -14.26 -14.09
CA LYS A 31 -8.35 -15.23 -15.15
C LYS A 31 -9.11 -14.57 -16.30
N ALA A 32 -10.12 -13.75 -16.00
CA ALA A 32 -10.89 -13.04 -17.02
C ALA A 32 -10.04 -12.04 -17.82
N THR A 33 -9.01 -11.46 -17.20
CA THR A 33 -8.03 -10.59 -17.87
C THR A 33 -6.87 -11.35 -18.53
N GLY A 34 -6.85 -12.69 -18.45
CA GLY A 34 -5.80 -13.51 -19.06
C GLY A 34 -4.44 -13.43 -18.37
N LEU A 35 -4.38 -12.96 -17.11
CA LEU A 35 -3.11 -12.79 -16.37
C LEU A 35 -2.70 -14.07 -15.61
N VAL A 36 -3.63 -14.99 -15.40
CA VAL A 36 -3.37 -16.29 -14.77
C VAL A 36 -4.19 -17.37 -15.45
N GLU A 37 -3.63 -18.58 -15.49
CA GLU A 37 -4.39 -19.79 -15.76
C GLU A 37 -4.90 -20.33 -14.44
N ALA A 38 -6.23 -20.42 -14.29
CA ALA A 38 -6.86 -20.93 -13.09
C ALA A 38 -8.12 -21.72 -13.41
N GLU A 39 -8.46 -22.70 -12.58
CA GLU A 39 -9.77 -23.35 -12.56
C GLU A 39 -10.58 -22.75 -11.41
N ILE A 40 -11.85 -22.45 -11.63
CA ILE A 40 -12.71 -21.79 -10.63
C ILE A 40 -13.92 -22.68 -10.47
N ASP A 41 -14.22 -23.04 -9.22
CA ASP A 41 -15.35 -23.90 -8.94
C ASP A 41 -16.67 -23.22 -9.34
N PRO A 42 -17.68 -24.01 -9.76
CA PRO A 42 -18.96 -23.48 -10.20
C PRO A 42 -19.59 -22.54 -9.16
N ALA A 43 -19.96 -21.35 -9.62
CA ALA A 43 -20.65 -20.31 -8.86
C ALA A 43 -22.17 -20.54 -8.81
N PHE A 44 -22.63 -21.78 -8.88
CA PHE A 44 -24.05 -22.12 -8.95
C PHE A 44 -24.36 -23.28 -8.01
N ASP A 45 -25.46 -23.15 -7.27
CA ASP A 45 -26.03 -24.29 -6.55
C ASP A 45 -26.79 -25.22 -7.51
N PRO A 46 -27.04 -26.49 -7.15
CA PRO A 46 -27.85 -27.40 -7.97
C PRO A 46 -29.25 -26.88 -8.31
N GLY A 47 -29.76 -25.91 -7.52
CA GLY A 47 -31.02 -25.21 -7.77
C GLY A 47 -30.93 -24.02 -8.74
N GLY A 48 -29.80 -23.79 -9.40
CA GLY A 48 -29.63 -22.69 -10.38
C GLY A 48 -29.42 -21.30 -9.76
N ASN A 49 -29.36 -21.21 -8.44
CA ASN A 49 -29.07 -19.95 -7.75
C ASN A 49 -27.60 -19.59 -7.87
N TYR A 50 -27.33 -18.34 -8.26
CA TYR A 50 -25.99 -17.80 -8.31
C TYR A 50 -25.41 -17.68 -6.89
N ARG A 51 -24.27 -18.31 -6.65
CA ARG A 51 -23.50 -18.25 -5.40
C ARG A 51 -22.07 -17.82 -5.71
N LEU A 52 -21.36 -17.30 -4.72
CA LEU A 52 -19.93 -17.03 -4.90
C LEU A 52 -19.19 -18.36 -5.07
N ALA A 53 -18.28 -18.42 -6.06
CA ALA A 53 -17.35 -19.54 -6.19
C ALA A 53 -16.59 -19.72 -4.87
N GLN A 54 -16.52 -20.95 -4.38
CA GLN A 54 -15.98 -21.26 -3.05
C GLN A 54 -14.48 -21.57 -3.09
N ALA A 55 -13.99 -22.00 -4.25
CA ALA A 55 -12.58 -22.29 -4.44
C ALA A 55 -12.12 -21.96 -5.87
N ALA A 56 -10.81 -21.76 -6.01
CA ALA A 56 -10.14 -21.67 -7.28
C ALA A 56 -8.75 -22.31 -7.18
N LEU A 57 -8.33 -23.00 -8.23
CA LEU A 57 -7.00 -23.56 -8.39
C LEU A 57 -6.23 -22.69 -9.39
N VAL A 58 -5.21 -21.97 -8.92
CA VAL A 58 -4.31 -21.24 -9.81
C VAL A 58 -3.23 -22.21 -10.29
N VAL A 59 -3.18 -22.44 -11.60
CA VAL A 59 -2.25 -23.38 -12.24
C VAL A 59 -0.91 -22.70 -12.51
N CYS A 60 -0.94 -21.56 -13.21
CA CYS A 60 0.26 -20.78 -13.51
C CYS A 60 -0.07 -19.29 -13.74
N ILE A 61 0.98 -18.47 -13.79
CA ILE A 61 0.90 -17.08 -14.26
C ILE A 61 1.21 -17.10 -15.76
N THR A 62 0.40 -16.43 -16.57
CA THR A 62 0.61 -16.36 -18.02
C THR A 62 1.73 -15.39 -18.39
N ASP A 63 2.18 -15.42 -19.65
CA ASP A 63 3.14 -14.44 -20.17
C ASP A 63 2.66 -13.00 -20.00
N ASP A 64 1.37 -12.73 -20.27
CA ASP A 64 0.73 -11.43 -20.02
C ASP A 64 0.73 -11.07 -18.52
N GLY A 65 0.52 -12.05 -17.64
CA GLY A 65 0.65 -11.90 -16.19
C GLY A 65 2.05 -11.47 -15.78
N HIS A 66 3.08 -12.11 -16.34
CA HIS A 66 4.48 -11.74 -16.11
C HIS A 66 4.84 -10.37 -16.69
N ALA A 67 4.32 -10.02 -17.87
CA ALA A 67 4.48 -8.70 -18.46
C ALA A 67 3.84 -7.61 -17.60
N GLU A 68 2.65 -7.86 -17.04
CA GLU A 68 1.98 -6.94 -16.12
C GLU A 68 2.73 -6.82 -14.79
N ILE A 69 3.27 -7.92 -14.24
CA ILE A 69 4.17 -7.87 -13.08
C ILE A 69 5.40 -7.00 -13.36
N ALA A 70 6.04 -7.19 -14.51
CA ALA A 70 7.20 -6.40 -14.92
C ALA A 70 6.84 -4.91 -15.11
N SER A 71 5.68 -4.61 -15.70
CA SER A 71 5.14 -3.26 -15.85
C SER A 71 4.87 -2.61 -14.48
N MET A 72 4.27 -3.33 -13.54
CA MET A 72 4.02 -2.83 -12.18
C MET A 72 5.32 -2.56 -11.42
N ARG A 73 6.31 -3.44 -11.55
CA ARG A 73 7.66 -3.24 -10.98
C ARG A 73 8.38 -2.06 -11.63
N SER A 74 8.18 -1.86 -12.92
CA SER A 74 8.75 -0.75 -13.70
C SER A 74 8.05 0.57 -13.42
N ARG A 75 6.75 0.60 -13.14
CA ARG A 75 6.05 1.78 -12.61
C ARG A 75 6.53 2.13 -11.21
N LYS A 76 6.76 1.13 -10.35
CA LYS A 76 7.35 1.31 -9.02
C LYS A 76 8.82 1.77 -9.08
N ARG A 77 9.58 1.36 -10.10
CA ARG A 77 10.95 1.84 -10.39
C ARG A 77 10.98 3.17 -11.15
N GLY A 78 10.01 3.45 -12.01
CA GLY A 78 9.84 4.70 -12.76
C GLY A 78 9.46 5.84 -11.83
N ALA A 79 8.64 5.57 -10.80
CA ALA A 79 8.47 6.48 -9.67
C ALA A 79 9.79 6.78 -8.91
N LYS A 80 10.80 5.89 -8.98
CA LYS A 80 12.17 6.13 -8.49
C LYS A 80 13.11 6.74 -9.53
N ILE A 81 12.90 6.53 -10.83
CA ILE A 81 13.82 6.91 -11.93
C ILE A 81 13.39 8.21 -12.65
N SER A 82 12.13 8.66 -12.53
CA SER A 82 11.73 10.02 -12.95
C SER A 82 12.34 11.13 -12.08
N ARG A 83 13.20 10.79 -11.11
CA ARG A 83 14.10 11.74 -10.40
C ARG A 83 15.55 11.65 -10.85
N ALA A 84 15.89 10.81 -11.82
CA ALA A 84 17.27 10.57 -12.23
C ALA A 84 17.37 10.40 -13.75
N SER A 85 17.24 11.49 -14.51
CA SER A 85 17.94 11.73 -15.78
C SER A 85 17.57 13.11 -16.35
N ALA A 86 18.07 14.16 -15.73
CA ALA A 86 18.49 15.38 -16.43
C ALA A 86 19.80 15.80 -15.75
N PRO A 87 20.83 16.27 -16.47
CA PRO A 87 22.08 16.68 -15.86
C PRO A 87 21.84 17.94 -15.03
N GLN A 88 21.53 17.77 -13.75
CA GLN A 88 21.52 18.86 -12.78
C GLN A 88 22.96 19.09 -12.31
N PRO A 89 23.45 20.34 -12.28
CA PRO A 89 24.75 20.68 -11.69
C PRO A 89 24.80 20.18 -10.24
N PRO A 90 26.00 19.92 -9.65
CA PRO A 90 26.15 19.21 -8.38
C PRO A 90 25.24 19.83 -7.31
N GLN A 91 24.17 19.12 -6.96
CA GLN A 91 23.24 19.59 -5.95
C GLN A 91 23.76 19.23 -4.55
N PRO A 92 23.90 20.21 -3.64
CA PRO A 92 24.29 19.96 -2.25
C PRO A 92 23.24 19.08 -1.52
N PRO A 93 23.61 18.42 -0.41
CA PRO A 93 22.79 17.40 0.24
C PRO A 93 21.37 17.89 0.49
N ALA A 94 20.41 17.07 0.06
CA ALA A 94 18.98 17.36 0.03
C ALA A 94 18.48 17.92 1.37
N ARG A 95 18.10 19.19 1.37
CA ARG A 95 17.24 19.76 2.40
C ARG A 95 15.81 19.21 2.19
N PRO A 96 15.11 18.78 3.24
CA PRO A 96 13.75 18.28 3.13
C PRO A 96 12.81 19.43 2.74
N LYS A 97 12.07 19.26 1.63
CA LYS A 97 10.95 20.13 1.24
C LYS A 97 9.65 19.39 1.53
N GLY A 98 9.18 19.59 2.75
CA GLY A 98 7.85 19.32 3.29
C GLY A 98 7.74 20.15 4.57
N PRO A 99 6.54 20.47 5.08
CA PRO A 99 6.40 21.15 6.37
C PRO A 99 7.27 20.43 7.41
N ASP A 100 8.09 21.19 8.14
CA ASP A 100 9.12 20.65 9.03
C ASP A 100 8.53 19.56 9.92
N ALA A 101 8.90 18.30 9.68
CA ALA A 101 8.37 17.17 10.45
C ALA A 101 8.63 17.36 11.96
N LEU A 102 9.73 18.04 12.31
CA LEU A 102 10.03 18.47 13.68
C LEU A 102 9.04 19.53 14.20
N ALA A 103 8.68 20.53 13.39
CA ALA A 103 7.64 21.50 13.76
C ALA A 103 6.30 20.79 14.00
N TYR A 104 5.97 19.77 13.20
CA TYR A 104 4.79 18.94 13.42
C TYR A 104 4.88 18.12 14.71
N LEU A 105 6.05 17.56 15.03
CA LEU A 105 6.31 16.87 16.30
C LEU A 105 6.07 17.80 17.50
N HIS A 106 6.52 19.06 17.43
CA HIS A 106 6.24 20.07 18.45
C HIS A 106 4.75 20.39 18.56
N ARG A 107 4.04 20.48 17.43
CA ARG A 107 2.59 20.71 17.40
C ARG A 107 1.81 19.58 18.08
N ILE A 108 2.17 18.32 17.84
CA ILE A 108 1.49 17.16 18.45
C ILE A 108 2.00 16.80 19.85
N ALA A 109 3.04 17.47 20.35
CA ALA A 109 3.64 17.18 21.66
C ALA A 109 2.65 17.31 22.83
N GLY A 110 1.69 18.24 22.71
CA GLY A 110 0.61 18.46 23.67
C GLY A 110 -0.72 17.83 23.27
N ALA A 111 -0.78 17.09 22.16
CA ALA A 111 -2.01 16.45 21.71
C ALA A 111 -2.35 15.22 22.58
N SER A 112 -3.64 14.91 22.66
CA SER A 112 -4.10 13.67 23.28
C SER A 112 -3.99 12.51 22.30
N PHE A 113 -3.46 11.38 22.77
CA PHE A 113 -3.30 10.17 21.96
C PHE A 113 -4.38 9.13 22.28
N PRO A 114 -4.87 8.36 21.30
CA PRO A 114 -4.42 8.32 19.90
C PRO A 114 -4.89 9.52 19.06
N LEU A 115 -3.98 10.09 18.27
CA LEU A 115 -4.27 11.21 17.37
C LEU A 115 -4.55 10.66 15.96
N ARG A 116 -5.71 11.01 15.40
CA ARG A 116 -6.11 10.65 14.02
C ARG A 116 -5.86 11.83 13.10
N VAL A 117 -5.29 11.56 11.94
CA VAL A 117 -4.92 12.55 10.93
C VAL A 117 -5.26 12.02 9.55
N ASP A 118 -6.11 12.73 8.83
CA ASP A 118 -6.57 12.44 7.48
C ASP A 118 -5.92 13.34 6.41
N ASN A 119 -5.28 14.44 6.83
CA ASN A 119 -4.63 15.39 5.93
C ASN A 119 -3.30 14.85 5.38
N HIS A 120 -3.16 14.82 4.05
CA HIS A 120 -2.00 14.25 3.34
C HIS A 120 -0.65 14.87 3.78
N ASP A 121 -0.57 16.20 3.88
CA ASP A 121 0.65 16.89 4.29
C ASP A 121 1.08 16.50 5.72
N GLU A 122 0.11 16.34 6.62
CA GLU A 122 0.36 15.94 8.00
C GLU A 122 0.70 14.45 8.12
N ILE A 123 0.08 13.61 7.29
CA ILE A 123 0.42 12.18 7.18
C ILE A 123 1.87 12.00 6.72
N ASN A 124 2.33 12.81 5.76
CA ASN A 124 3.73 12.81 5.32
C ASN A 124 4.70 13.21 6.46
N CYS A 125 4.34 14.20 7.29
CA CYS A 125 5.10 14.52 8.50
C CYS A 125 5.13 13.34 9.49
N ILE A 126 3.99 12.69 9.74
CA ILE A 126 3.90 11.54 10.65
C ILE A 126 4.73 10.36 10.11
N GLU A 127 4.75 10.16 8.79
CA GLU A 127 5.57 9.15 8.15
C GLU A 127 7.07 9.41 8.39
N ALA A 128 7.52 10.64 8.15
CA ALA A 128 8.90 11.04 8.42
C ALA A 128 9.27 10.86 9.90
N LEU A 129 8.38 11.23 10.83
CA LEU A 129 8.60 11.06 12.27
C LEU A 129 8.63 9.58 12.69
N LYS A 130 7.80 8.74 12.06
CA LYS A 130 7.79 7.30 12.29
C LYS A 130 9.07 6.64 11.76
N GLN A 131 9.52 7.02 10.56
CA GLN A 131 10.77 6.53 9.98
C GLN A 131 11.98 6.93 10.84
N ALA A 132 11.96 8.13 11.43
CA ALA A 132 12.96 8.59 12.39
C ALA A 132 12.85 7.95 13.79
N GLY A 133 11.80 7.16 14.04
CA GLY A 133 11.55 6.51 15.33
C GLY A 133 11.09 7.46 16.44
N PHE A 134 10.63 8.67 16.11
CA PHE A 134 10.15 9.66 17.08
C PHE A 134 8.70 9.44 17.53
N VAL A 135 7.89 8.77 16.71
CA VAL A 135 6.48 8.47 17.04
C VAL A 135 6.16 7.01 16.71
N ASP A 136 5.25 6.45 17.50
CA ASP A 136 4.61 5.17 17.23
C ASP A 136 3.29 5.46 16.50
N ALA A 137 3.26 5.26 15.19
CA ALA A 137 2.11 5.57 14.35
C ALA A 137 1.79 4.43 13.38
N ALA A 138 0.50 4.20 13.14
CA ALA A 138 -0.01 3.34 12.08
C ALA A 138 -0.50 4.23 10.93
N ILE A 139 0.08 4.08 9.74
CA ILE A 139 -0.34 4.81 8.55
C ILE A 139 -1.01 3.79 7.65
N SER A 140 -2.29 3.99 7.37
CA SER A 140 -3.05 3.19 6.43
C SER A 140 -2.91 3.83 5.06
N PRO A 141 -2.40 3.10 4.05
CA PRO A 141 -2.37 3.63 2.69
C PRO A 141 -3.81 3.90 2.24
N ALA A 142 -4.00 4.92 1.41
CA ALA A 142 -5.32 5.32 0.96
C ALA A 142 -6.14 4.13 0.48
N PHE A 143 -7.25 3.90 1.16
CA PHE A 143 -8.26 2.97 0.70
C PHE A 143 -9.26 3.75 -0.14
N THR A 144 -9.35 3.41 -1.42
CA THR A 144 -10.45 3.86 -2.28
C THR A 144 -11.71 3.12 -1.82
N TRP A 145 -12.51 3.72 -0.95
CA TRP A 145 -13.86 3.22 -0.72
C TRP A 145 -14.72 3.59 -1.93
N LYS A 146 -15.47 2.61 -2.43
CA LYS A 146 -16.56 2.80 -3.39
C LYS A 146 -17.45 3.92 -2.82
N ASP A 147 -17.70 4.98 -3.60
CA ASP A 147 -18.58 6.14 -3.32
C ASP A 147 -17.94 7.47 -2.87
N SER A 148 -16.63 7.66 -2.82
CA SER A 148 -16.07 9.03 -2.76
C SER A 148 -14.78 9.16 -3.55
N SER A 149 -14.75 10.12 -4.48
CA SER A 149 -13.74 10.30 -5.53
C SER A 149 -12.33 10.70 -5.06
N GLU A 150 -11.98 10.54 -3.77
CA GLU A 150 -10.66 10.88 -3.26
C GLU A 150 -10.08 9.76 -2.39
N PRO A 151 -8.85 9.29 -2.69
CA PRO A 151 -8.13 8.33 -1.86
C PRO A 151 -7.79 8.99 -0.50
N GLN A 152 -8.56 8.70 0.55
CA GLN A 152 -8.26 9.22 1.90
C GLN A 152 -7.22 8.34 2.58
N GLU A 153 -6.02 8.89 2.76
CA GLU A 153 -4.98 8.33 3.62
C GLU A 153 -5.33 8.60 5.08
N LEU A 154 -5.01 7.67 5.99
CA LEU A 154 -5.30 7.84 7.42
C LEU A 154 -4.10 7.44 8.25
N ALA A 155 -3.54 8.39 9.00
CA ALA A 155 -2.53 8.14 10.03
C ALA A 155 -3.16 8.16 11.43
N ILE A 156 -2.78 7.18 12.25
CA ILE A 156 -3.14 7.08 13.66
C ILE A 156 -1.84 7.05 14.48
N VAL A 157 -1.56 8.15 15.18
CA VAL A 157 -0.43 8.23 16.11
C VAL A 157 -0.87 7.69 17.46
N ARG A 158 -0.22 6.64 17.96
CA ARG A 158 -0.53 6.01 19.25
C ARG A 158 0.19 6.68 20.40
N ARG A 159 1.42 7.13 20.19
CA ARG A 159 2.23 7.86 21.17
C ARG A 159 3.49 8.47 20.55
N ILE A 160 4.08 9.44 21.23
CA ILE A 160 5.46 9.88 20.98
C ILE A 160 6.42 8.93 21.70
N THR A 161 7.47 8.46 21.03
CA THR A 161 8.48 7.56 21.62
C THR A 161 9.41 8.32 22.57
N PRO A 162 10.20 7.61 23.41
CA PRO A 162 11.24 8.25 24.23
C PRO A 162 12.24 9.06 23.40
N LEU A 163 12.57 8.61 22.18
CA LEU A 163 13.45 9.32 21.25
C LEU A 163 12.82 10.62 20.76
N GLY A 164 11.53 10.60 20.37
CA GLY A 164 10.82 11.82 19.98
C GLY A 164 10.71 12.83 21.12
N ARG A 165 10.50 12.35 22.35
CA ARG A 165 10.51 13.22 23.55
C ARG A 165 11.89 13.81 23.84
N ALA A 166 12.97 13.07 23.61
CA ALA A 166 14.33 13.61 23.72
C ALA A 166 14.61 14.67 22.65
N GLN A 167 14.10 14.46 21.43
CA GLN A 167 14.20 15.43 20.34
C GLN A 167 13.47 16.74 20.66
N LEU A 168 12.25 16.66 21.23
CA LEU A 168 11.50 17.82 21.72
C LEU A 168 12.25 18.63 22.79
N LYS A 169 13.09 17.98 23.60
CA LYS A 169 13.93 18.63 24.61
C LYS A 169 15.20 19.27 24.04
N ARG A 170 15.69 18.82 22.88
CA ARG A 170 16.88 19.37 22.20
C ARG A 170 16.60 20.61 21.35
N GLY A 171 15.36 20.75 20.85
CA GLY A 171 14.94 21.88 20.02
C GLY A 171 14.44 23.10 20.80
N ARG A 172 14.84 23.25 22.06
CA ARG A 172 14.43 24.36 22.94
C ARG A 172 15.63 25.20 23.35
#